data_AF-A0A3M9ZTV9-F1
#
_entry.id   AF-A0A3M9ZTV9-F1
#
_cell.length_a   1.000
_cell.length_b   1.000
_cell.length_c   1.000
_cell.angle_alpha   90.00
_cell.angle_beta   90.00
_cell.angle_gamma   90.00
#
_symmetry.space_group_name_H-M   'P 1'
#
loop_
_entity.id
_entity.type
_entity.pdbx_description
1 polymer ?
#
loop_
_entity_poly.entity_id
_entity_poly.type
_entity_poly.pdbx_seq_one_letter_code
_entity_poly.pdbx_strand_id
1 'polypeptide(L)'
;MLSEKGKHASATENRRFVWARIVWPLVLALRDIEFSLWQFQQMRDEVCRSDSMPVSAAASGLISLVQKGILLREGTTYSIHFRLIPYMRLGATCDYSTAILEVRTK
;
A
#
# COMPACT_ATOMS: atom_id res chain seq x y z
N MET A 1 -29.45 -1.27 12.94
CA MET A 1 -28.31 -2.21 12.92
C MET A 1 -27.41 -1.81 11.76
N LEU A 2 -26.23 -1.25 12.04
CA LEU A 2 -25.22 -1.02 10.99
C LEU A 2 -24.76 -2.40 10.52
N SER A 3 -25.10 -2.78 9.29
CA SER A 3 -24.61 -4.02 8.69
C SER A 3 -23.09 -4.03 8.74
N GLU A 4 -22.50 -4.99 9.45
CA GLU A 4 -21.07 -5.21 9.42
C GLU A 4 -20.63 -5.36 7.95
N LYS A 5 -19.63 -4.59 7.53
CA LYS A 5 -19.08 -4.67 6.18
C LYS A 5 -18.60 -6.11 5.93
N GLY A 6 -19.04 -6.71 4.83
CA GLY A 6 -18.58 -8.05 4.45
C GLY A 6 -17.06 -8.11 4.25
N LYS A 7 -16.46 -9.28 4.53
CA LYS A 7 -15.00 -9.53 4.52
C LYS A 7 -14.26 -8.96 3.30
N HIS A 8 -14.84 -9.06 2.11
CA HIS A 8 -14.23 -8.57 0.87
C HIS A 8 -14.20 -7.03 0.76
N ALA A 9 -15.23 -6.36 1.29
CA ALA A 9 -15.28 -4.89 1.33
C ALA A 9 -14.19 -4.37 2.27
N SER A 10 -14.10 -4.94 3.47
CA SER A 10 -13.08 -4.56 4.48
C SER A 10 -11.66 -4.79 3.97
N ALA A 11 -11.40 -5.91 3.29
CA ALA A 11 -10.08 -6.16 2.68
C ALA A 11 -9.71 -5.14 1.59
N THR A 12 -10.70 -4.67 0.83
CA THR A 12 -10.49 -3.66 -0.22
C THR A 12 -10.23 -2.28 0.36
N GLU A 13 -10.96 -1.92 1.41
CA GLU A 13 -10.74 -0.69 2.18
C GLU A 13 -9.33 -0.66 2.79
N ASN A 14 -8.91 -1.75 3.43
CA ASN A 14 -7.56 -1.86 3.99
C ASN A 14 -6.47 -1.69 2.92
N ARG A 15 -6.62 -2.29 1.73
CA ARG A 15 -5.67 -2.09 0.63
C ARG A 15 -5.60 -0.63 0.17
N ARG A 16 -6.76 0.00 -0.04
CA ARG A 16 -6.83 1.40 -0.48
C ARG A 16 -6.20 2.33 0.54
N PHE A 17 -6.51 2.14 1.81
CA PHE A 17 -5.92 2.90 2.91
C PHE A 17 -4.40 2.74 2.95
N VAL A 18 -3.90 1.51 3.01
CA VAL A 18 -2.46 1.24 3.11
C VAL A 18 -1.70 1.78 1.91
N TRP A 19 -2.25 1.64 0.71
CA TRP A 19 -1.66 2.22 -0.49
C TRP A 19 -1.57 3.74 -0.41
N ALA A 20 -2.70 4.41 -0.16
CA ALA A 20 -2.79 5.87 -0.24
C ALA A 20 -2.13 6.60 0.94
N ARG A 21 -2.14 6.01 2.14
CA ARG A 21 -1.70 6.66 3.38
C ARG A 21 -0.31 6.24 3.83
N ILE A 22 0.17 5.07 3.40
CA ILE A 22 1.46 4.52 3.88
C ILE A 22 2.39 4.24 2.70
N VAL A 23 2.06 3.30 1.83
CA VAL A 23 3.00 2.77 0.83
C VAL A 23 3.37 3.80 -0.23
N TRP A 24 2.39 4.44 -0.88
CA TRP A 24 2.70 5.40 -1.94
C TRP A 24 3.43 6.64 -1.41
N PRO A 25 3.01 7.26 -0.29
CA PRO A 25 3.78 8.35 0.29
C PRO A 25 5.19 7.93 0.73
N LEU A 26 5.38 6.72 1.27
CA LEU A 26 6.71 6.21 1.63
C LEU A 26 7.63 6.12 0.41
N VAL A 27 7.12 5.54 -0.69
CA VAL A 27 7.84 5.43 -1.96
C VAL A 27 8.23 6.81 -2.51
N LEU A 28 7.31 7.78 -2.47
CA LEU A 28 7.60 9.15 -2.89
C LEU A 28 8.61 9.86 -1.98
N ALA A 29 8.54 9.63 -0.66
CA ALA A 29 9.45 10.23 0.31
C ALA A 29 10.88 9.68 0.15
N LEU A 30 11.03 8.38 -0.08
CA LEU A 30 12.33 7.76 -0.31
C LEU A 30 12.88 8.04 -1.72
N ARG A 31 12.01 8.33 -2.69
CA ARG A 31 12.33 8.36 -4.13
C ARG A 31 13.02 7.08 -4.61
N ASP A 32 12.65 5.97 -3.99
CA ASP A 32 13.19 4.64 -4.24
C ASP A 32 12.04 3.70 -4.61
N ILE A 33 12.35 2.73 -5.46
CA ILE A 33 11.42 1.65 -5.81
C ILE A 33 11.26 0.65 -4.66
N GLU A 34 12.22 0.63 -3.74
CA GLU A 34 12.30 -0.29 -2.61
C GLU A 34 12.09 0.39 -1.25
N PHE A 35 11.50 -0.34 -0.31
CA PHE A 35 11.45 0.01 1.09
C PHE A 35 11.50 -1.24 1.97
N SER A 36 12.08 -1.10 3.15
CA SER A 36 12.14 -2.16 4.16
C SER A 36 10.84 -2.28 4.96
N LEU A 37 10.61 -3.45 5.53
CA LEU A 37 9.55 -3.70 6.49
C LEU A 37 9.61 -2.71 7.67
N TRP A 38 10.82 -2.35 8.11
CA TRP A 38 11.01 -1.41 9.20
C TRP A 38 10.53 -0.01 8.82
N GLN A 39 10.91 0.51 7.64
CA GLN A 39 10.41 1.80 7.13
C GLN A 39 8.89 1.82 7.01
N PHE A 40 8.30 0.73 6.50
CA PHE A 40 6.84 0.57 6.47
C PHE A 40 6.23 0.61 7.89
N GLN A 41 6.81 -0.10 8.85
CA GLN A 41 6.29 -0.16 10.22
C GLN A 41 6.33 1.21 10.91
N GLN A 42 7.41 1.98 10.73
CA GLN A 42 7.52 3.34 11.28
C GLN A 42 6.39 4.24 10.75
N MET A 43 6.21 4.29 9.43
CA MET A 43 5.16 5.12 8.82
C MET A 43 3.76 4.61 9.16
N ARG A 44 3.55 3.29 9.19
CA ARG A 44 2.29 2.68 9.61
C ARG A 44 1.92 3.10 11.02
N ASP A 45 2.85 3.04 11.97
CA ASP A 45 2.55 3.29 13.38
C ASP A 45 2.18 4.76 13.62
N GLU A 46 2.77 5.68 12.86
CA GLU A 46 2.38 7.09 12.84
C GLU A 46 0.96 7.28 12.28
N VAL A 47 0.70 6.73 11.09
CA VAL A 47 -0.60 6.86 10.40
C VAL A 47 -1.73 6.16 11.17
N CYS A 48 -1.49 4.97 11.73
CA CYS A 48 -2.48 4.25 12.52
C CYS A 48 -2.83 5.00 13.82
N ARG A 49 -1.88 5.74 14.40
CA ARG A 49 -2.11 6.59 15.57
C ARG A 49 -2.99 7.79 15.23
N SER A 50 -2.83 8.39 14.05
CA SER A 50 -3.66 9.53 13.62
C SER A 50 -5.06 9.12 13.17
N ASP A 51 -5.15 8.04 12.38
CA ASP A 51 -6.36 7.69 11.63
C ASP A 51 -7.22 6.62 12.36
N SER A 52 -6.88 6.26 13.60
CA SER A 52 -7.55 5.23 14.42
C SER A 52 -7.73 3.87 13.73
N MET A 53 -6.87 3.55 12.76
CA MET A 53 -6.88 2.26 12.07
C MET A 53 -6.11 1.21 12.89
N PRO A 54 -6.67 0.00 13.10
CA PRO A 54 -5.94 -1.08 13.73
C PRO A 54 -4.68 -1.47 12.94
N VAL A 55 -3.55 -1.63 13.63
CA VAL A 55 -2.29 -2.09 13.03
C VAL A 55 -2.45 -3.41 12.26
N SER A 56 -3.31 -4.31 12.75
CA SER A 56 -3.63 -5.58 12.09
C SER A 56 -4.36 -5.39 10.75
N ALA A 57 -5.20 -4.36 10.63
CA ALA A 57 -5.88 -4.01 9.39
C ALA A 57 -4.88 -3.47 8.35
N ALA A 58 -3.94 -2.62 8.78
CA ALA A 58 -2.88 -2.12 7.92
C ALA A 58 -1.90 -3.24 7.48
N ALA A 59 -1.52 -4.13 8.39
CA ALA A 59 -0.70 -5.30 8.05
C ALA A 59 -1.40 -6.21 7.02
N SER A 60 -2.71 -6.43 7.19
CA SER A 60 -3.53 -7.18 6.22
C SER A 60 -3.60 -6.49 4.87
N GLY A 61 -3.69 -5.15 4.85
CA GLY A 61 -3.65 -4.36 3.62
C GLY A 61 -2.32 -4.52 2.87
N LEU A 62 -1.19 -4.47 3.57
CA LEU A 62 0.14 -4.71 2.97
C LEU A 62 0.25 -6.10 2.33
N ILE A 63 -0.15 -7.15 3.07
CA ILE A 63 -0.17 -8.52 2.54
C ILE A 63 -1.04 -8.60 1.28
N SER A 64 -2.19 -7.93 1.31
CA SER A 64 -3.11 -7.96 0.18
C SER A 64 -2.61 -7.15 -1.02
N LEU A 65 -1.78 -6.11 -0.84
CA LEU A 65 -1.08 -5.43 -1.94
C LEU A 65 -0.07 -6.36 -2.63
N VAL A 66 0.66 -7.16 -1.84
CA VAL A 66 1.57 -8.20 -2.37
C VAL A 66 0.80 -9.26 -3.17
N GLN A 67 -0.32 -9.76 -2.62
CA GLN A 67 -1.19 -10.71 -3.32
C GLN A 67 -1.78 -10.17 -4.63
N LYS A 68 -1.85 -8.84 -4.80
CA LYS A 68 -2.33 -8.19 -6.02
C LYS A 68 -1.21 -7.88 -7.02
N GLY A 69 0.04 -8.18 -6.68
CA GLY A 69 1.21 -7.90 -7.52
C GLY A 69 1.59 -6.42 -7.60
N ILE A 70 0.94 -5.56 -6.81
CA ILE A 70 1.30 -4.13 -6.72
C ILE A 70 2.65 -3.97 -6.04
N LEU A 71 2.89 -4.83 -5.03
CA LEU A 71 4.17 -4.95 -4.35
C LEU A 71 4.76 -6.34 -4.58
N LEU A 72 6.07 -6.39 -4.69
CA LEU A 72 6.86 -7.60 -4.60
C LEU A 72 7.54 -7.62 -3.23
N ARG A 73 7.75 -8.81 -2.67
CA ARG A 73 8.41 -8.97 -1.37
C ARG A 73 9.55 -9.97 -1.49
N GLU A 74 10.73 -9.56 -1.06
CA GLU A 74 11.91 -10.40 -0.92
C GLU A 74 12.46 -10.25 0.52
N GLY A 75 12.27 -11.29 1.34
CA GLY A 75 12.63 -11.23 2.76
C GLY A 75 11.90 -10.11 3.52
N THR A 76 12.66 -9.10 3.92
CA THR A 76 12.19 -7.88 4.61
C THR A 76 12.11 -6.65 3.70
N THR A 77 12.44 -6.79 2.42
CA THR A 77 12.35 -5.72 1.43
C THR A 77 11.08 -5.86 0.60
N TYR A 78 10.47 -4.72 0.30
CA TYR A 78 9.33 -4.61 -0.60
C TYR A 78 9.70 -3.68 -1.75
N SER A 79 9.23 -4.00 -2.96
CA SER A 79 9.41 -3.14 -4.12
C SER A 79 8.09 -2.90 -4.84
N ILE A 80 7.95 -1.72 -5.45
CA ILE A 80 6.80 -1.42 -6.32
C ILE A 80 6.93 -2.14 -7.65
N HIS A 81 5.79 -2.53 -8.23
CA HIS A 81 5.76 -3.06 -9.58
C HIS A 81 6.37 -2.09 -10.60
N PHE A 82 7.12 -2.58 -11.59
CA PHE A 82 7.90 -1.75 -12.51
C PHE A 82 7.07 -0.70 -13.28
N ARG A 83 5.80 -1.00 -13.57
CA ARG A 83 4.85 -0.07 -14.22
C ARG A 83 4.56 1.19 -13.39
N LEU A 84 4.84 1.17 -12.08
CA LEU A 84 4.63 2.30 -11.18
C LEU A 84 5.87 3.20 -11.04
N ILE A 85 7.03 2.76 -11.54
CA ILE A 85 8.29 3.53 -11.49
C ILE A 85 8.15 4.90 -12.19
N PRO A 86 7.50 5.04 -13.37
CA PRO A 86 7.31 6.35 -14.00
C PRO A 86 6.53 7.32 -13.10
N TYR A 87 5.48 6.83 -12.43
CA TYR A 87 4.68 7.64 -11.50
C TYR A 87 5.53 8.14 -10.33
N MET A 88 6.39 7.28 -9.76
CA MET A 88 7.28 7.66 -8.66
C MET A 88 8.32 8.69 -9.12
N ARG A 89 8.94 8.48 -10.30
CA ARG A 89 9.95 9.40 -10.86
C ARG A 89 9.38 10.80 -11.09
N LEU A 90 8.13 10.88 -11.53
CA LEU A 90 7.40 12.13 -11.75
C LEU A 90 6.85 12.75 -10.46
N GLY A 91 6.92 12.05 -9.32
CA GLY A 91 6.26 12.48 -8.09
C GLY A 91 4.74 12.55 -8.21
N ALA A 92 4.16 11.77 -9.14
CA ALA A 92 2.76 11.85 -9.50
C ALA A 92 1.85 11.24 -8.43
N THR A 93 0.60 11.71 -8.38
CA THR A 93 -0.45 11.01 -7.66
C THR A 93 -0.73 9.66 -8.34
N CYS A 94 -0.61 8.56 -7.61
CA CYS A 94 -1.00 7.23 -8.08
C CYS A 94 -1.96 6.65 -7.04
N ASP A 95 -3.27 6.67 -7.32
CA ASP A 95 -4.24 6.05 -6.43
C ASP A 95 -4.24 4.52 -6.58
N TYR A 96 -4.94 3.81 -5.69
CA TYR A 96 -4.99 2.35 -5.72
C TYR A 96 -5.61 1.81 -7.02
N SER A 97 -6.59 2.52 -7.58
CA SER A 97 -7.31 2.11 -8.78
C SER A 97 -6.41 2.22 -10.02
N THR A 98 -5.62 3.29 -10.11
CA THR A 98 -4.56 3.44 -11.12
C THR A 98 -3.51 2.36 -10.92
N ALA A 99 -2.99 2.17 -9.70
CA ALA A 99 -1.95 1.19 -9.43
C ALA A 99 -2.36 -0.23 -9.84
N ILE A 100 -3.59 -0.66 -9.50
CA ILE A 100 -4.06 -1.99 -9.87
C ILE A 100 -4.35 -2.14 -11.37
N LEU A 101 -4.79 -1.08 -12.05
CA LEU A 101 -5.01 -1.09 -13.48
C LEU A 101 -3.69 -1.25 -14.23
N GLU A 102 -2.69 -0.46 -13.85
CA GLU A 102 -1.34 -0.51 -14.42
C GLU A 102 -0.75 -1.93 -14.28
N VAL A 103 -0.75 -2.47 -13.06
CA VAL A 103 -0.19 -3.79 -12.75
C VAL A 103 -0.89 -4.93 -13.52
N ARG A 104 -2.18 -4.78 -13.83
CA ARG A 104 -2.96 -5.80 -14.56
C ARG A 104 -2.85 -5.70 -16.08
N THR A 105 -2.39 -4.57 -16.59
CA THR A 105 -2.25 -4.36 -18.03
C THR A 105 -1.08 -5.23 -18.50
N LYS A 106 -1.37 -6.18 -19.39
CA LYS A 106 -0.37 -7.08 -19.97
C LYS A 106 0.58 -6.30 -20.87
#